data_AF-A0A414AUH2-F1
#
_entry.id   AF-A0A414AUH2-F1
#
_cell.length_a   1.000
_cell.length_b   1.000
_cell.length_c   1.000
_cell.angle_alpha   90.00
_cell.angle_beta   90.00
_cell.angle_gamma   90.00
#
_symmetry.space_group_name_H-M   'P 1'
#
loop_
_entity.id
_entity.type
_entity.pdbx_description
1 polymer ?
#
loop_
_entity_poly.entity_id
_entity_poly.type
_entity_poly.pdbx_seq_one_letter_code
_entity_poly.pdbx_strand_id
1 'polypeptide(L)'
;MIKKVLSTLLSLFVIALCPLTAFAMVATPSDAVRVPVASSSNALPSQEYMEMDDFDTLDVMPLSDGDNYTSTVDLSKVQYYYRYMDSAGQLRTETGHLTSDGYFSVPLLADYSSTAYCLFSLDKSVIPNPGKYSVSVHFGSNTGGFTYSGFQVEYIQSFKSANTKFTQLNVNAVQSSGDYSYDTAIQIDSSVTRLTFISRFNPPAPLPYGGYFSVSFTRLSNASDVGFSPPSYTTSDDINQNIADNTGQMVEKQDTIIDQIMDVTETISNQLTAFWNQLAGEFTNLYNKMNQQHADQIQADRNNTEDLIAAEESNTTNIINNNNTNTDKLAYGYDSSAQDQKNDQLGNKLNEYDSAESEIFDSVSGNISDFNMDDYKIEDSSLLAGIVWVSDFMQQLFVSMGLFNLPVTISLVLIFVVIMIGYYRIRS
;
A
#
# COMPACT_ATOMS: atom_id res chain seq x y z
N MET A 1 -20.84 13.44 14.68
CA MET A 1 -19.70 13.94 13.86
C MET A 1 -18.42 13.11 14.01
N ILE A 2 -18.03 12.73 15.24
CA ILE A 2 -16.77 11.99 15.51
C ILE A 2 -16.67 10.62 14.79
N LYS A 3 -17.77 9.87 14.66
CA LYS A 3 -17.78 8.57 13.94
C LYS A 3 -17.50 8.69 12.43
N LYS A 4 -17.89 9.81 11.80
CA LYS A 4 -17.63 10.04 10.37
C LYS A 4 -16.16 10.38 10.14
N VAL A 5 -15.57 11.23 10.99
CA VAL A 5 -14.15 11.63 10.91
C VAL A 5 -13.21 10.44 11.15
N LEU A 6 -13.53 9.57 12.12
CA LEU A 6 -12.72 8.39 12.42
C LEU A 6 -12.76 7.35 11.29
N SER A 7 -13.91 7.20 10.62
CA SER A 7 -14.05 6.33 9.45
C SER A 7 -13.29 6.87 8.23
N THR A 8 -13.19 8.19 8.07
CA THR A 8 -12.42 8.79 6.96
C THR A 8 -10.91 8.64 7.17
N LEU A 9 -10.44 8.82 8.42
CA LEU A 9 -9.03 8.62 8.79
C LEU A 9 -8.60 7.16 8.69
N LEU A 10 -9.46 6.21 9.09
CA LEU A 10 -9.16 4.78 8.99
C LEU A 10 -9.10 4.32 7.52
N SER A 11 -9.95 4.89 6.65
CA SER A 11 -9.94 4.58 5.22
C SER A 11 -8.71 5.16 4.50
N LEU A 12 -8.19 6.31 4.94
CA LEU A 12 -6.94 6.89 4.40
C LEU A 12 -5.71 6.08 4.82
N PHE A 13 -5.72 5.53 6.05
CA PHE A 13 -4.59 4.76 6.59
C PHE A 13 -4.42 3.40 5.90
N VAL A 14 -5.52 2.77 5.46
CA VAL A 14 -5.50 1.49 4.72
C VAL A 14 -4.98 1.65 3.28
N ILE A 15 -5.14 2.83 2.66
CA ILE A 15 -4.64 3.12 1.31
C ILE A 15 -3.12 3.39 1.32
N ALA A 16 -2.56 3.91 2.42
CA ALA A 16 -1.13 4.19 2.55
C ALA A 16 -0.27 2.94 2.87
N LEU A 17 -0.88 1.84 3.33
CA LEU A 17 -0.18 0.67 3.87
C LEU A 17 -0.25 -0.59 2.99
N CYS A 18 -0.88 -0.54 1.81
CA CYS A 18 -0.91 -1.66 0.86
C CYS A 18 -0.37 -1.24 -0.51
N PRO A 19 0.81 -1.72 -0.96
CA PRO A 19 1.20 -1.62 -2.36
C PRO A 19 0.33 -2.57 -3.19
N LEU A 20 -0.64 -2.02 -3.91
CA LEU A 20 -1.49 -2.73 -4.87
C LEU A 20 -0.66 -3.21 -6.07
N THR A 21 -0.30 -4.49 -6.04
CA THR A 21 0.08 -5.28 -7.22
C THR A 21 -1.17 -5.61 -8.03
N ALA A 22 -1.61 -4.71 -8.93
CA ALA A 22 -2.60 -5.02 -9.96
C ALA A 22 -2.66 -3.94 -11.06
N PHE A 23 -1.57 -3.75 -11.81
CA PHE A 23 -1.65 -3.24 -13.19
C PHE A 23 -0.65 -4.01 -14.05
N ALA A 24 -1.13 -5.10 -14.64
CA ALA A 24 -0.49 -5.73 -15.78
C ALA A 24 -1.58 -5.92 -16.85
N MET A 25 -1.71 -4.96 -17.76
CA MET A 25 -1.76 -5.24 -19.20
C MET A 25 -1.76 -3.93 -20.01
N VAL A 26 -1.01 -3.96 -21.12
CA VAL A 26 -0.94 -3.01 -22.24
C VAL A 26 0.07 -1.86 -22.13
N ALA A 27 1.32 -2.16 -22.52
CA ALA A 27 2.13 -1.26 -23.34
C ALA A 27 3.05 -2.11 -24.25
N THR A 28 2.91 -1.96 -25.57
CA THR A 28 3.79 -2.49 -26.62
C THR A 28 5.00 -1.54 -26.86
N PRO A 29 6.04 -1.98 -27.59
CA PRO A 29 7.45 -1.77 -27.21
C PRO A 29 8.15 -0.63 -27.96
N SER A 30 9.18 -0.03 -27.34
CA SER A 30 10.33 0.58 -28.02
C SER A 30 11.43 0.92 -27.00
N ASP A 31 12.59 0.29 -27.23
CA ASP A 31 13.97 0.73 -26.96
C ASP A 31 14.45 1.02 -25.53
N ALA A 32 14.80 -0.08 -24.82
CA ALA A 32 15.86 -0.06 -23.82
C ALA A 32 17.06 -0.90 -24.32
N VAL A 33 18.11 -0.20 -24.72
CA VAL A 33 19.39 -0.78 -25.13
C VAL A 33 20.07 -1.46 -23.94
N ARG A 34 20.46 -2.73 -24.14
CA ARG A 34 21.31 -3.52 -23.25
C ARG A 34 22.60 -2.79 -22.94
N VAL A 35 23.00 -2.75 -21.66
CA VAL A 35 24.39 -2.49 -21.27
C VAL A 35 25.06 -3.84 -20.98
N PRO A 36 26.07 -4.26 -21.74
CA PRO A 36 26.99 -5.32 -21.35
C PRO A 36 28.24 -4.74 -20.68
N VAL A 37 28.64 -5.37 -19.58
CA VAL A 37 29.99 -5.30 -19.03
C VAL A 37 30.92 -6.12 -19.93
N ALA A 38 32.07 -5.57 -20.32
CA ALA A 38 33.32 -6.33 -20.52
C ALA A 38 34.55 -5.40 -20.56
N SER A 39 35.66 -5.96 -20.11
CA SER A 39 36.95 -5.36 -19.81
C SER A 39 37.87 -5.13 -21.01
N SER A 40 38.84 -4.22 -20.78
CA SER A 40 40.25 -4.23 -21.22
C SER A 40 40.63 -4.06 -22.70
N SER A 41 41.34 -2.95 -22.97
CA SER A 41 42.70 -2.88 -23.55
C SER A 41 42.88 -1.91 -24.74
N ASN A 42 43.74 -0.91 -24.48
CA ASN A 42 44.52 -0.03 -25.36
C ASN A 42 44.38 -0.14 -26.89
N ALA A 43 44.02 0.99 -27.51
CA ALA A 43 44.63 1.51 -28.74
C ALA A 43 44.40 3.03 -28.83
N LEU A 44 45.49 3.82 -28.90
CA LEU A 44 45.46 5.21 -29.37
C LEU A 44 44.95 5.23 -30.83
N PRO A 45 44.15 6.22 -31.25
CA PRO A 45 44.70 7.16 -32.23
C PRO A 45 44.04 8.55 -32.22
N SER A 46 44.85 9.60 -32.37
CA SER A 46 44.52 10.71 -33.29
C SER A 46 45.72 11.65 -33.41
N GLN A 47 46.61 11.33 -34.35
CA GLN A 47 47.27 12.38 -35.12
C GLN A 47 46.56 12.42 -36.46
N GLU A 48 45.90 13.54 -36.76
CA GLU A 48 46.02 14.21 -38.06
C GLU A 48 45.26 15.55 -38.05
N TYR A 49 46.03 16.61 -38.27
CA TYR A 49 45.67 17.93 -38.81
C TYR A 49 44.67 18.81 -38.05
N MET A 50 45.21 19.71 -37.24
CA MET A 50 45.14 21.14 -37.57
C MET A 50 46.51 21.76 -37.36
N GLU A 51 47.14 22.13 -38.48
CA GLU A 51 48.09 23.23 -38.52
C GLU A 51 47.38 24.45 -37.92
N MET A 52 47.93 24.99 -36.83
CA MET A 52 47.67 26.37 -36.45
C MET A 52 48.92 27.18 -36.77
N ASP A 53 48.66 28.24 -37.53
CA ASP A 53 49.57 29.17 -38.18
C ASP A 53 50.63 29.77 -37.25
N ASP A 54 51.69 30.27 -37.90
CA ASP A 54 52.86 30.99 -37.36
C ASP A 54 52.51 32.38 -36.76
N PHE A 55 51.32 32.51 -36.19
CA PHE A 55 50.79 33.72 -35.54
C PHE A 55 50.71 33.61 -34.00
N ASP A 56 51.02 32.43 -33.45
CA ASP A 56 51.06 32.18 -32.00
C ASP A 56 52.45 32.43 -31.37
N THR A 57 53.39 33.01 -32.11
CA THR A 57 54.60 33.61 -31.53
C THR A 57 54.40 35.08 -31.22
N LEU A 58 53.44 35.39 -30.34
CA LEU A 58 53.44 36.67 -29.64
C LEU A 58 54.39 36.60 -28.45
N ASP A 59 55.67 36.75 -28.75
CA ASP A 59 56.62 37.33 -27.81
C ASP A 59 56.21 38.79 -27.57
N VAL A 60 55.40 39.02 -26.53
CA VAL A 60 55.33 40.21 -25.66
C VAL A 60 54.18 39.98 -24.67
N MET A 61 54.50 39.78 -23.40
CA MET A 61 53.52 39.83 -22.30
C MET A 61 52.92 41.24 -22.20
N PRO A 62 51.60 41.44 -22.39
CA PRO A 62 50.95 42.66 -21.95
C PRO A 62 50.77 42.57 -20.43
N LEU A 63 51.79 43.01 -19.70
CA LEU A 63 51.66 43.38 -18.30
C LEU A 63 50.88 44.70 -18.26
N SER A 64 49.55 44.59 -18.14
CA SER A 64 48.61 45.63 -17.69
C SER A 64 47.17 45.16 -17.93
N ASP A 65 46.71 44.12 -17.23
CA ASP A 65 45.29 43.97 -16.88
C ASP A 65 45.19 43.08 -15.64
N GLY A 66 44.52 43.57 -14.60
CA GLY A 66 44.40 42.92 -13.29
C GLY A 66 43.55 41.65 -13.27
N ASP A 67 43.16 41.11 -14.43
CA ASP A 67 42.09 40.11 -14.55
C ASP A 67 42.56 38.65 -14.62
N ASN A 68 43.86 38.37 -14.77
CA ASN A 68 44.33 37.00 -15.07
C ASN A 68 45.13 36.28 -13.97
N TYR A 69 45.41 36.93 -12.83
CA TYR A 69 46.23 36.33 -11.78
C TYR A 69 45.42 36.04 -10.51
N THR A 70 45.23 34.74 -10.22
CA THR A 70 44.52 34.27 -9.03
C THR A 70 45.46 34.12 -7.85
N SER A 71 45.11 34.72 -6.71
CA SER A 71 45.85 34.54 -5.46
C SER A 71 45.30 33.38 -4.65
N THR A 72 46.18 32.62 -4.01
CA THR A 72 45.78 31.52 -3.10
C THR A 72 45.61 32.01 -1.65
N VAL A 73 45.88 33.29 -1.41
CA VAL A 73 45.83 33.90 -0.08
C VAL A 73 44.75 34.97 -0.01
N ASP A 74 44.26 35.23 1.20
CA ASP A 74 43.35 36.34 1.46
C ASP A 74 44.10 37.67 1.39
N LEU A 75 44.05 38.33 0.21
CA LEU A 75 44.76 39.57 -0.09
C LEU A 75 44.36 40.72 0.83
N SER A 76 43.13 40.73 1.36
CA SER A 76 42.66 41.78 2.27
C SER A 76 43.46 41.85 3.59
N LYS A 77 44.16 40.76 3.93
CA LYS A 77 45.03 40.67 5.11
C LYS A 77 46.51 40.94 4.79
N VAL A 78 46.83 41.21 3.53
CA VAL A 78 48.19 41.56 3.12
C VAL A 78 48.41 43.04 3.34
N GLN A 79 49.51 43.39 4.02
CA GLN A 79 49.90 44.77 4.25
C GLN A 79 50.94 45.21 3.24
N TYR A 80 50.75 46.38 2.64
CA TYR A 80 51.80 47.03 1.86
C TYR A 80 52.59 48.01 2.74
N TYR A 81 53.86 48.17 2.43
CA TYR A 81 54.74 49.16 3.02
C TYR A 81 55.50 49.86 1.90
N TYR A 82 55.22 51.14 1.71
CA TYR A 82 55.91 51.99 0.75
C TYR A 82 56.92 52.86 1.50
N ARG A 83 58.21 52.58 1.31
CA ARG A 83 59.31 53.25 2.00
C ARG A 83 59.90 54.33 1.10
N TYR A 84 59.96 55.55 1.62
CA TYR A 84 60.45 56.72 0.88
C TYR A 84 61.30 57.60 1.79
N MET A 85 62.17 58.42 1.19
CA MET A 85 62.89 59.48 1.88
C MET A 85 62.07 60.76 1.80
N ASP A 86 61.93 61.45 2.93
CA ASP A 86 61.35 62.79 2.95
C ASP A 86 62.37 63.85 2.47
N SER A 87 61.92 65.09 2.34
CA SER A 87 62.74 66.23 1.89
C SER A 87 63.90 66.57 2.84
N ALA A 88 63.91 66.03 4.06
CA ALA A 88 65.01 66.13 5.02
C ALA A 88 65.95 64.92 4.98
N GLY A 89 65.70 63.94 4.10
CA GLY A 89 66.48 62.72 3.95
C GLY A 89 66.18 61.64 4.99
N GLN A 90 65.06 61.74 5.72
CA GLN A 90 64.66 60.73 6.69
C GLN A 90 63.77 59.65 6.05
N LEU A 91 64.02 58.39 6.40
CA LEU A 91 63.20 57.26 5.93
C LEU A 91 61.82 57.29 6.58
N ARG A 92 60.79 57.41 5.74
CA ARG A 92 59.37 57.37 6.09
C ARG A 92 58.71 56.13 5.49
N THR A 93 57.49 55.88 5.96
CA THR A 93 56.69 54.70 5.58
C THR A 93 55.26 55.10 5.43
N GLU A 94 54.70 54.86 4.24
CA GLU A 94 53.26 54.80 4.04
C GLU A 94 52.83 53.33 4.04
N THR A 95 51.74 53.00 4.71
CA THR A 95 51.30 51.61 4.87
C THR A 95 49.79 51.50 4.94
N GLY A 96 49.28 50.36 4.47
CA GLY A 96 47.87 50.01 4.52
C GLY A 96 47.67 48.54 4.17
N HIS A 97 46.42 48.13 4.01
CA HIS A 97 46.06 46.79 3.54
C HIS A 97 45.62 46.85 2.09
N LEU A 98 45.78 45.74 1.37
CA LEU A 98 45.21 45.59 0.03
C LEU A 98 43.69 45.44 0.10
N THR A 99 42.99 45.71 -0.99
CA THR A 99 41.61 45.25 -1.17
C THR A 99 41.55 43.73 -1.34
N SER A 100 40.34 43.15 -1.34
CA SER A 100 40.15 41.73 -1.66
C SER A 100 40.74 41.32 -3.00
N ASP A 101 40.79 42.26 -3.95
CA ASP A 101 41.26 42.05 -5.32
C ASP A 101 42.77 42.37 -5.45
N GLY A 102 43.44 42.68 -4.35
CA GLY A 102 44.88 42.95 -4.32
C GLY A 102 45.28 44.39 -4.62
N TYR A 103 44.32 45.32 -4.70
CA TYR A 103 44.59 46.71 -5.03
C TYR A 103 45.15 47.50 -3.84
N PHE A 104 46.09 48.39 -4.11
CA PHE A 104 46.44 49.49 -3.21
C PHE A 104 46.83 50.76 -3.98
N SER A 105 46.85 51.89 -3.27
CA SER A 105 47.30 53.17 -3.81
C SER A 105 47.98 54.01 -2.72
N VAL A 106 49.11 54.60 -3.09
CA VAL A 106 49.86 55.60 -2.33
C VAL A 106 49.62 56.96 -3.00
N PRO A 107 49.06 57.94 -2.28
CA PRO A 107 48.76 59.25 -2.85
C PRO A 107 50.05 60.07 -3.06
N LEU A 108 49.89 61.29 -3.60
CA LEU A 108 50.95 62.29 -3.55
C LEU A 108 51.27 62.62 -2.09
N LEU A 109 52.53 62.45 -1.71
CA LEU A 109 53.04 62.74 -0.37
C LEU A 109 53.81 64.06 -0.40
N ALA A 110 53.41 65.01 0.44
CA ALA A 110 53.88 66.40 0.36
C ALA A 110 55.38 66.57 0.65
N ASP A 111 55.97 65.66 1.41
CA ASP A 111 57.37 65.66 1.81
C ASP A 111 58.24 64.70 0.99
N TYR A 112 57.67 63.98 0.02
CA TYR A 112 58.34 62.98 -0.78
C TYR A 112 59.56 63.53 -1.55
N SER A 113 60.71 62.88 -1.35
CA SER A 113 61.92 63.14 -2.13
C SER A 113 62.25 61.98 -3.07
N SER A 114 62.27 60.74 -2.58
CA SER A 114 62.59 59.56 -3.41
C SER A 114 62.06 58.26 -2.79
N THR A 115 61.72 57.27 -3.62
CA THR A 115 61.37 55.93 -3.16
C THR A 115 62.60 55.10 -2.83
N ALA A 116 62.53 54.33 -1.75
CA ALA A 116 63.49 53.29 -1.43
C ALA A 116 63.03 51.92 -1.94
N TYR A 117 61.89 51.43 -1.44
CA TYR A 117 61.32 50.13 -1.82
C TYR A 117 59.85 50.01 -1.44
N CYS A 118 59.15 49.11 -2.11
CA CYS A 118 57.82 48.66 -1.73
C CYS A 118 57.92 47.22 -1.24
N LEU A 119 57.11 46.83 -0.26
CA LEU A 119 56.96 45.43 0.10
C LEU A 119 55.53 45.06 0.43
N PHE A 120 55.20 43.81 0.17
CA PHE A 120 53.95 43.16 0.56
C PHE A 120 54.23 42.15 1.65
N SER A 121 53.56 42.29 2.79
CA SER A 121 53.79 41.52 4.00
C SER A 121 52.62 40.58 4.27
N LEU A 122 52.92 39.29 4.29
CA LEU A 122 51.97 38.22 4.61
C LEU A 122 52.29 37.67 6.00
N ASP A 123 51.37 37.83 6.94
CA ASP A 123 51.51 37.28 8.30
C ASP A 123 51.18 35.78 8.35
N LYS A 124 51.50 35.15 9.49
CA LYS A 124 51.32 33.71 9.74
C LYS A 124 49.91 33.20 9.43
N SER A 125 48.89 34.04 9.61
CA SER A 125 47.49 33.70 9.32
C SER A 125 47.16 33.61 7.83
N VAL A 126 48.03 34.12 6.96
CA VAL A 126 47.82 34.25 5.52
C VAL A 126 48.74 33.32 4.73
N ILE A 127 49.93 33.01 5.27
CA ILE A 127 50.87 32.08 4.63
C ILE A 127 50.40 30.62 4.78
N PRO A 128 50.71 29.73 3.82
CA PRO A 128 50.41 28.30 3.94
C PRO A 128 51.07 27.61 5.14
N ASN A 129 50.53 26.44 5.50
CA ASN A 129 51.14 25.56 6.51
C ASN A 129 52.58 25.18 6.14
N PRO A 130 53.42 24.79 7.11
CA PRO A 130 54.81 24.40 6.83
C PRO A 130 54.93 23.35 5.71
N GLY A 131 55.87 23.55 4.79
CA GLY A 131 56.04 22.73 3.59
C GLY A 131 56.86 23.41 2.50
N LYS A 132 57.02 22.71 1.38
CA LYS A 132 57.71 23.20 0.18
C LYS A 132 56.69 23.69 -0.84
N TYR A 133 56.91 24.86 -1.43
CA TYR A 133 55.97 25.52 -2.33
C TYR A 133 56.68 26.16 -3.52
N SER A 134 56.06 26.09 -4.70
CA SER A 134 56.31 27.03 -5.79
C SER A 134 55.45 28.27 -5.54
N VAL A 135 56.06 29.44 -5.64
CA VAL A 135 55.41 30.73 -5.39
C VAL A 135 55.46 31.55 -6.65
N SER A 136 54.31 31.99 -7.10
CA SER A 136 54.17 32.89 -8.24
C SER A 136 53.71 34.25 -7.73
N VAL A 137 54.43 35.30 -8.09
CA VAL A 137 54.16 36.68 -7.66
C VAL A 137 53.97 37.55 -8.90
N HIS A 138 52.92 38.35 -8.90
CA HIS A 138 52.68 39.35 -9.93
C HIS A 138 52.28 40.69 -9.33
N PHE A 139 52.74 41.76 -9.94
CA PHE A 139 52.31 43.12 -9.66
C PHE A 139 52.07 43.88 -10.96
N GLY A 140 50.84 44.37 -11.13
CA GLY A 140 50.45 45.29 -12.20
C GLY A 140 50.35 46.70 -11.67
N SER A 141 51.17 47.62 -12.18
CA SER A 141 51.28 49.00 -11.74
C SER A 141 50.33 49.91 -12.52
N ASN A 142 49.65 50.83 -11.82
CA ASN A 142 48.88 51.91 -12.45
C ASN A 142 49.78 52.99 -13.07
N THR A 143 51.09 52.92 -12.81
CA THR A 143 52.05 53.96 -13.15
C THR A 143 53.29 53.35 -13.78
N GLY A 144 53.70 53.88 -14.93
CA GLY A 144 54.84 53.39 -15.69
C GLY A 144 56.03 54.33 -15.73
N GLY A 145 57.04 53.98 -16.54
CA GLY A 145 58.22 54.83 -16.78
C GLY A 145 59.37 54.66 -15.78
N PHE A 146 59.34 53.64 -14.94
CA PHE A 146 60.44 53.26 -14.05
C PHE A 146 60.65 51.74 -14.07
N THR A 147 61.77 51.30 -13.50
CA THR A 147 62.10 49.89 -13.32
C THR A 147 62.56 49.63 -11.88
N TYR A 148 62.72 48.35 -11.57
CA TYR A 148 63.18 47.88 -10.27
C TYR A 148 64.65 47.46 -10.36
N SER A 149 65.44 47.83 -9.36
CA SER A 149 66.84 47.40 -9.19
C SER A 149 66.97 45.99 -8.65
N GLY A 150 65.91 45.43 -8.06
CA GLY A 150 65.91 44.05 -7.59
C GLY A 150 64.67 43.66 -6.83
N PHE A 151 64.50 42.35 -6.67
CA PHE A 151 63.38 41.72 -6.01
C PHE A 151 63.88 40.76 -4.94
N GLN A 152 63.18 40.69 -3.81
CA GLN A 152 63.53 39.79 -2.74
C GLN A 152 62.31 39.14 -2.11
N VAL A 153 62.52 37.93 -1.62
CA VAL A 153 61.64 37.26 -0.66
C VAL A 153 62.36 37.21 0.67
N GLU A 154 61.72 37.70 1.73
CA GLU A 154 62.28 37.69 3.08
C GLU A 154 61.40 36.89 4.04
N TYR A 155 62.06 36.05 4.84
CA TYR A 155 61.49 35.32 5.95
C TYR A 155 61.74 36.07 7.23
N ILE A 156 60.69 36.21 8.02
CA ILE A 156 60.78 36.72 9.38
C ILE A 156 60.41 35.58 10.32
N GLN A 157 61.43 35.08 11.01
CA GLN A 157 61.31 33.96 11.93
C GLN A 157 61.33 34.47 13.37
N SER A 158 60.36 34.02 14.16
CA SER A 158 60.28 34.35 15.58
C SER A 158 60.48 33.10 16.42
N PHE A 159 61.23 33.25 17.50
CA PHE A 159 61.61 32.16 18.40
C PHE A 159 61.19 32.52 19.83
N LYS A 160 60.82 31.52 20.62
CA LYS A 160 60.51 31.73 22.03
C LYS A 160 61.77 32.19 22.76
N SER A 161 61.71 33.36 23.40
CA SER A 161 62.80 33.92 24.20
C SER A 161 64.13 34.14 23.46
N ALA A 162 64.10 34.33 22.13
CA ALA A 162 65.27 34.65 21.33
C ALA A 162 64.95 35.73 20.26
N ASN A 163 66.00 36.32 19.69
CA ASN A 163 65.87 37.40 18.70
C ASN A 163 65.22 36.92 17.40
N THR A 164 64.42 37.78 16.78
CA THR A 164 63.88 37.58 15.43
C THR A 164 65.01 37.46 14.41
N LYS A 165 64.88 36.50 13.49
CA LYS A 165 65.84 36.31 12.39
C LYS A 165 65.19 36.70 11.06
N PHE A 166 65.98 37.39 10.24
CA PHE A 166 65.62 37.80 8.88
C PHE A 166 66.48 37.00 7.91
N THR A 167 65.86 36.35 6.93
CA THR A 167 66.58 35.61 5.88
C THR A 167 66.04 36.07 4.53
N GLN A 168 66.92 36.58 3.65
CA GLN A 168 66.53 37.14 2.35
C GLN A 168 67.01 36.25 1.21
N LEU A 169 66.17 36.10 0.20
CA LEU A 169 66.46 35.50 -1.10
C LEU A 169 66.32 36.58 -2.17
N ASN A 170 67.35 36.79 -2.99
CA ASN A 170 67.21 37.58 -4.21
C ASN A 170 66.52 36.71 -5.28
N VAL A 171 65.53 37.29 -5.96
CA VAL A 171 64.80 36.62 -7.05
C VAL A 171 64.92 37.44 -8.33
N ASN A 172 64.95 36.75 -9.46
CA ASN A 172 64.95 37.38 -10.78
C ASN A 172 63.50 37.47 -11.25
N ALA A 173 63.09 38.67 -11.66
CA ALA A 173 61.75 38.91 -12.18
C ALA A 173 61.80 39.40 -13.62
N VAL A 174 60.76 39.07 -14.37
CA VAL A 174 60.43 39.77 -15.60
C VAL A 174 59.73 41.06 -15.20
N GLN A 175 60.11 42.19 -15.82
CA GLN A 175 59.53 43.49 -15.50
C GLN A 175 59.40 44.34 -16.75
N SER A 176 58.38 45.19 -16.78
CA SER A 176 58.14 46.16 -17.85
C SER A 176 57.37 47.35 -17.31
N SER A 177 57.94 48.55 -17.42
CA SER A 177 57.25 49.81 -17.12
C SER A 177 56.41 49.81 -15.83
N GLY A 178 57.02 49.43 -14.69
CA GLY A 178 56.37 49.40 -13.37
C GLY A 178 55.76 48.05 -12.99
N ASP A 179 55.51 47.16 -13.95
CA ASP A 179 54.96 45.84 -13.72
C ASP A 179 56.07 44.81 -13.53
N TYR A 180 55.79 43.76 -12.74
CA TYR A 180 56.72 42.65 -12.58
C TYR A 180 56.04 41.32 -12.27
N SER A 181 56.74 40.23 -12.63
CA SER A 181 56.36 38.86 -12.26
C SER A 181 57.59 37.97 -12.04
N TYR A 182 57.46 37.01 -11.12
CA TYR A 182 58.47 35.97 -10.92
C TYR A 182 57.90 34.74 -10.24
N ASP A 183 58.55 33.61 -10.52
CA ASP A 183 58.34 32.34 -9.83
C ASP A 183 59.56 31.96 -9.00
N THR A 184 59.33 31.40 -7.82
CA THR A 184 60.40 30.89 -6.96
C THR A 184 59.96 29.68 -6.14
N ALA A 185 60.87 28.76 -5.88
CA ALA A 185 60.62 27.60 -5.02
C ALA A 185 61.17 27.86 -3.61
N ILE A 186 60.30 27.73 -2.61
CA ILE A 186 60.62 28.01 -1.22
C ILE A 186 60.18 26.92 -0.26
N GLN A 187 60.82 26.88 0.92
CA GLN A 187 60.35 26.14 2.08
C GLN A 187 59.87 27.08 3.18
N ILE A 188 58.67 26.82 3.69
CA ILE A 188 58.10 27.51 4.85
C ILE A 188 58.21 26.57 6.05
N ASP A 189 58.94 26.98 7.07
CA ASP A 189 59.07 26.24 8.33
C ASP A 189 58.08 26.73 9.39
N SER A 190 57.91 25.95 10.47
CA SER A 190 57.03 26.31 11.59
C SER A 190 57.40 27.65 12.24
N SER A 191 58.69 27.98 12.27
CA SER A 191 59.25 29.21 12.84
C SER A 191 59.00 30.48 12.01
N VAL A 192 58.63 30.34 10.74
CA VAL A 192 58.33 31.48 9.87
C VAL A 192 57.02 32.11 10.34
N THR A 193 57.08 33.37 10.78
CA THR A 193 55.91 34.13 11.25
C THR A 193 55.38 35.12 10.23
N ARG A 194 56.21 35.50 9.26
CA ARG A 194 55.85 36.42 8.20
C ARG A 194 56.75 36.21 6.98
N LEU A 195 56.17 36.36 5.79
CA LEU A 195 56.83 36.33 4.50
C LEU A 195 56.63 37.68 3.83
N THR A 196 57.69 38.30 3.33
CA THR A 196 57.58 39.59 2.64
C THR A 196 58.18 39.55 1.24
N PHE A 197 57.48 40.13 0.28
CA PHE A 197 57.91 40.29 -1.10
C PHE A 197 58.32 41.74 -1.32
N ILE A 198 59.60 41.99 -1.59
CA ILE A 198 60.20 43.32 -1.63
C ILE A 198 60.59 43.64 -3.08
N SER A 199 60.23 44.83 -3.53
CA SER A 199 60.64 45.40 -4.81
C SER A 199 61.38 46.73 -4.58
N ARG A 200 62.63 46.82 -5.07
CA ARG A 200 63.46 48.03 -4.94
C ARG A 200 63.43 48.82 -6.23
N PHE A 201 63.24 50.13 -6.13
CA PHE A 201 63.11 51.00 -7.30
C PHE A 201 64.46 51.47 -7.82
N ASN A 202 64.59 51.66 -9.14
CA ASN A 202 65.66 52.41 -9.77
C ASN A 202 65.30 52.73 -11.25
N PRO A 203 64.99 53.99 -11.61
CA PRO A 203 64.95 55.19 -10.78
C PRO A 203 63.81 55.17 -9.74
N PRO A 204 63.77 56.11 -8.78
CA PRO A 204 62.64 56.26 -7.84
C PRO A 204 61.28 56.27 -8.54
N ALA A 205 60.27 55.63 -7.96
CA ALA A 205 58.93 55.62 -8.54
C ALA A 205 58.30 57.02 -8.48
N PRO A 206 57.58 57.44 -9.52
CA PRO A 206 56.72 58.62 -9.44
C PRO A 206 55.54 58.35 -8.49
N LEU A 207 55.08 59.39 -7.78
CA LEU A 207 53.83 59.38 -7.03
C LEU A 207 52.72 60.11 -7.82
N PRO A 208 51.45 59.68 -7.73
CA PRO A 208 50.95 58.54 -6.94
C PRO A 208 51.42 57.19 -7.50
N TYR A 209 51.57 56.19 -6.63
CA TYR A 209 51.99 54.84 -6.98
C TYR A 209 51.00 53.82 -6.43
N GLY A 210 50.62 52.83 -7.22
CA GLY A 210 49.66 51.81 -6.80
C GLY A 210 49.42 50.82 -7.90
N GLY A 211 48.61 49.81 -7.62
CA GLY A 211 48.39 48.72 -8.54
C GLY A 211 47.79 47.50 -7.87
N TYR A 212 47.82 46.39 -8.58
CA TYR A 212 47.26 45.10 -8.15
C TYR A 212 48.38 44.12 -7.86
N PHE A 213 48.44 43.63 -6.62
CA PHE A 213 49.36 42.58 -6.19
C PHE A 213 48.65 41.24 -6.11
N SER A 214 49.27 40.20 -6.64
CA SER A 214 48.80 38.82 -6.50
C SER A 214 49.94 37.88 -6.12
N VAL A 215 49.60 36.84 -5.36
CA VAL A 215 50.53 35.79 -4.97
C VAL A 215 49.82 34.46 -4.82
N SER A 216 50.40 33.42 -5.41
CA SER A 216 49.90 32.05 -5.32
C SER A 216 50.97 31.10 -4.80
N PHE A 217 50.53 30.11 -4.02
CA PHE A 217 51.37 29.06 -3.46
C PHE A 217 50.88 27.70 -3.96
N THR A 218 51.73 27.00 -4.72
CA THR A 218 51.47 25.63 -5.19
C THR A 218 52.36 24.67 -4.43
N ARG A 219 51.74 23.71 -3.71
CA ARG A 219 52.49 22.76 -2.89
C ARG A 219 53.35 21.84 -3.77
N LEU A 220 54.63 21.73 -3.44
CA LEU A 220 55.57 20.83 -4.10
C LEU A 220 55.60 19.47 -3.40
N SER A 221 55.93 18.42 -4.15
CA SER A 221 56.11 17.08 -3.60
C SER A 221 57.32 17.04 -2.64
N ASN A 222 57.29 16.14 -1.65
CA ASN A 222 58.32 16.08 -0.60
C ASN A 222 59.76 15.87 -1.14
N ALA A 223 59.90 15.23 -2.30
CA ALA A 223 61.17 14.96 -2.98
C ALA A 223 61.68 16.13 -3.85
N SER A 224 60.90 17.19 -4.04
CA SER A 224 61.32 18.33 -4.83
C SER A 224 62.37 19.15 -4.06
N ASP A 225 63.51 19.44 -4.71
CA ASP A 225 64.48 20.38 -4.18
C ASP A 225 63.90 21.79 -4.19
N VAL A 226 64.03 22.49 -3.05
CA VAL A 226 63.73 23.92 -2.97
C VAL A 226 65.03 24.69 -3.13
N GLY A 227 65.02 25.70 -3.98
CA GLY A 227 66.20 26.57 -4.18
C GLY A 227 66.54 27.43 -2.97
N PHE A 228 65.62 27.52 -2.00
CA PHE A 228 65.80 28.31 -0.79
C PHE A 228 64.98 27.78 0.39
N SER A 229 65.67 27.54 1.50
CA SER A 229 65.06 27.19 2.79
C SER A 229 65.61 28.11 3.88
N PRO A 230 64.79 28.51 4.85
CA PRO A 230 65.31 29.09 6.08
C PRO A 230 66.32 28.12 6.72
N PRO A 231 67.37 28.61 7.40
CA PRO A 231 68.28 27.74 8.13
C PRO A 231 67.51 26.98 9.22
N SER A 232 67.45 25.66 9.10
CA SER A 232 66.87 24.78 10.11
C SER A 232 67.83 24.67 11.30
N TYR A 233 67.36 25.01 12.49
CA TYR A 233 68.03 24.68 13.75
C TYR A 233 67.23 23.56 14.40
N THR A 234 67.66 22.32 14.16
CA THR A 234 67.18 21.18 14.92
C THR A 234 68.40 20.42 15.42
N THR A 235 68.68 20.56 16.71
CA THR A 235 69.52 19.61 17.45
C THR A 235 68.82 18.26 17.42
N SER A 236 69.51 17.24 16.88
CA SER A 236 68.96 15.91 16.61
C SER A 236 68.31 15.22 17.83
N ASP A 237 68.66 15.64 19.05
CA ASP A 237 68.19 15.02 20.29
C ASP A 237 66.75 15.42 20.65
N ASP A 238 66.32 16.65 20.38
CA ASP A 238 64.94 17.10 20.65
C ASP A 238 63.90 16.47 19.72
N ILE A 239 64.31 16.15 18.49
CA ILE A 239 63.47 15.44 17.51
C ILE A 239 63.27 14.00 17.96
N ASN A 240 64.34 13.31 18.36
CA ASN A 240 64.25 11.92 18.79
C ASN A 240 63.43 11.78 20.07
N GLN A 241 63.55 12.74 21.00
CA GLN A 241 62.73 12.78 22.22
C GLN A 241 61.26 13.07 21.90
N ASN A 242 60.96 14.07 21.04
CA ASN A 242 59.57 14.33 20.62
C ASN A 242 58.96 13.16 19.85
N ILE A 243 59.74 12.46 19.02
CA ILE A 243 59.27 11.27 18.31
C ILE A 243 58.99 10.14 19.31
N ALA A 244 59.86 9.93 20.30
CA ALA A 244 59.65 8.92 21.34
C ALA A 244 58.41 9.24 22.20
N ASP A 245 58.25 10.49 22.64
CA ASP A 245 57.11 10.93 23.45
C ASP A 245 55.80 10.86 22.65
N ASN A 246 55.81 11.28 21.38
CA ASN A 246 54.64 11.15 20.51
C ASN A 246 54.32 9.69 20.18
N THR A 247 55.34 8.84 20.02
CA THR A 247 55.13 7.40 19.80
C THR A 247 54.56 6.74 21.05
N GLY A 248 55.04 7.09 22.24
CA GLY A 248 54.48 6.62 23.52
C GLY A 248 53.02 7.04 23.70
N GLN A 249 52.71 8.32 23.48
CA GLN A 249 51.31 8.81 23.52
C GLN A 249 50.42 8.16 22.46
N MET A 250 50.96 7.84 21.28
CA MET A 250 50.23 7.16 20.22
C MET A 250 49.92 5.71 20.60
N VAL A 251 50.87 5.01 21.23
CA VAL A 251 50.67 3.65 21.77
C VAL A 251 49.61 3.66 22.87
N GLU A 252 49.68 4.60 23.84
CA GLU A 252 48.66 4.75 24.89
C GLU A 252 47.26 5.04 24.33
N LYS A 253 47.17 5.90 23.30
CA LYS A 253 45.90 6.15 22.59
C LYS A 253 45.42 4.92 21.84
N GLN A 254 46.32 4.12 21.28
CA GLN A 254 45.97 2.90 20.57
C GLN A 254 45.44 1.83 21.54
N ASP A 255 46.05 1.67 22.71
CA ASP A 255 45.56 0.79 23.78
C ASP A 255 44.18 1.23 24.26
N THR A 256 43.97 2.55 24.44
CA THR A 256 42.65 3.12 24.79
C THR A 256 41.59 2.80 23.73
N ILE A 257 41.95 2.90 22.44
CA ILE A 257 41.04 2.57 21.33
C ILE A 257 40.73 1.07 21.32
N ILE A 258 41.72 0.21 21.58
CA ILE A 258 41.52 -1.25 21.66
C ILE A 258 40.57 -1.59 22.80
N ASP A 259 40.75 -0.99 23.99
CA ASP A 259 39.85 -1.18 25.13
C ASP A 259 38.42 -0.73 24.82
N GLN A 260 38.26 0.41 24.15
CA GLN A 260 36.94 0.88 23.70
C GLN A 260 36.30 -0.07 22.69
N ILE A 261 37.09 -0.63 21.75
CA ILE A 261 36.60 -1.62 20.79
C ILE A 261 36.16 -2.90 21.50
N MET A 262 36.91 -3.35 22.51
CA MET A 262 36.55 -4.52 23.32
C MET A 262 35.24 -4.28 24.08
N ASP A 263 35.11 -3.14 24.75
CA ASP A 263 33.89 -2.79 25.52
C ASP A 263 32.65 -2.68 24.62
N VAL A 264 32.80 -2.08 23.43
CA VAL A 264 31.74 -2.05 22.41
C VAL A 264 31.41 -3.46 21.92
N THR A 265 32.41 -4.32 21.69
CA THR A 265 32.20 -5.69 21.25
C THR A 265 31.47 -6.52 22.31
N GLU A 266 31.84 -6.37 23.58
CA GLU A 266 31.16 -7.01 24.71
C GLU A 266 29.72 -6.50 24.84
N THR A 267 29.51 -5.19 24.73
CA THR A 267 28.18 -4.58 24.75
C THR A 267 27.29 -5.12 23.63
N ILE A 268 27.80 -5.17 22.39
CA ILE A 268 27.05 -5.73 21.25
C ILE A 268 26.76 -7.22 21.48
N SER A 269 27.73 -7.99 21.97
CA SER A 269 27.55 -9.41 22.30
C SER A 269 26.42 -9.61 23.30
N ASN A 270 26.42 -8.84 24.40
CA ASN A 270 25.38 -8.88 25.42
C ASN A 270 24.00 -8.49 24.87
N GLN A 271 23.94 -7.47 24.01
CA GLN A 271 22.70 -7.07 23.33
C GLN A 271 22.18 -8.18 22.39
N LEU A 272 23.05 -8.85 21.65
CA LEU A 272 22.69 -9.99 20.80
C LEU A 272 22.17 -11.17 21.63
N THR A 273 22.81 -11.49 22.76
CA THR A 273 22.32 -12.52 23.69
C THR A 273 20.94 -12.16 24.25
N ALA A 274 20.73 -10.91 24.67
CA ALA A 274 19.44 -10.45 25.16
C ALA A 274 18.35 -10.52 24.08
N PHE A 275 18.68 -10.14 22.84
CA PHE A 275 17.79 -10.25 21.69
C PHE A 275 17.38 -11.70 21.42
N TRP A 276 18.35 -12.63 21.38
CA TRP A 276 18.07 -14.05 21.18
C TRP A 276 17.20 -14.64 22.29
N ASN A 277 17.44 -14.26 23.55
CA ASN A 277 16.62 -14.69 24.68
C ASN A 277 15.18 -14.17 24.58
N GLN A 278 15.01 -12.91 24.19
CA GLN A 278 13.68 -12.33 23.97
C GLN A 278 12.94 -13.06 22.85
N LEU A 279 13.61 -13.29 21.72
CA LEU A 279 13.05 -13.96 20.55
C LEU A 279 12.68 -15.42 20.85
N ALA A 280 13.49 -16.15 21.62
CA ALA A 280 13.14 -17.48 22.12
C ALA A 280 11.91 -17.46 23.04
N GLY A 281 11.80 -16.44 23.90
CA GLY A 281 10.62 -16.22 24.75
C GLY A 281 9.35 -15.97 23.94
N GLU A 282 9.42 -15.11 22.92
CA GLU A 282 8.29 -14.82 22.04
C GLU A 282 7.84 -16.05 21.24
N PHE A 283 8.77 -16.83 20.69
CA PHE A 283 8.42 -18.08 20.02
C PHE A 283 7.76 -19.10 20.96
N THR A 284 8.25 -19.21 22.20
CA THR A 284 7.64 -20.08 23.22
C THR A 284 6.22 -19.61 23.56
N ASN A 285 6.02 -18.30 23.76
CA ASN A 285 4.72 -17.72 24.04
C ASN A 285 3.73 -17.93 22.88
N LEU A 286 4.19 -17.73 21.63
CA LEU A 286 3.37 -17.93 20.44
C LEU A 286 2.97 -19.40 20.27
N TYR A 287 3.90 -20.33 20.49
CA TYR A 287 3.62 -21.77 20.46
C TYR A 287 2.56 -22.16 21.51
N ASN A 288 2.71 -21.68 22.74
CA ASN A 288 1.75 -21.95 23.82
C ASN A 288 0.36 -21.37 23.50
N LYS A 289 0.28 -20.13 23.01
CA LYS A 289 -0.99 -19.51 22.61
C LYS A 289 -1.67 -20.27 21.47
N MET A 290 -0.90 -20.69 20.47
CA MET A 290 -1.43 -21.46 19.34
C MET A 290 -2.01 -22.81 19.80
N ASN A 291 -1.29 -23.51 20.68
CA ASN A 291 -1.77 -24.78 21.24
C ASN A 291 -3.03 -24.60 22.08
N GLN A 292 -3.09 -23.55 22.91
CA GLN A 292 -4.29 -23.24 23.69
C GLN A 292 -5.48 -22.94 22.78
N GLN A 293 -5.30 -22.07 21.78
CA GLN A 293 -6.36 -21.74 20.84
C GLN A 293 -6.85 -22.96 20.06
N HIS A 294 -5.94 -23.86 19.66
CA HIS A 294 -6.31 -25.09 18.97
C HIS A 294 -7.11 -26.03 19.90
N ALA A 295 -6.72 -26.16 21.17
CA ALA A 295 -7.47 -26.94 22.15
C ALA A 295 -8.88 -26.35 22.39
N ASP A 296 -8.98 -25.03 22.51
CA ASP A 296 -10.26 -24.33 22.69
C ASP A 296 -11.18 -24.51 21.48
N GLN A 297 -10.63 -24.45 20.26
CA GLN A 297 -11.37 -24.70 19.01
C GLN A 297 -11.89 -26.13 18.94
N ILE A 298 -11.04 -27.13 19.24
CA ILE A 298 -11.48 -28.54 19.27
C ILE A 298 -12.60 -28.73 20.28
N GLN A 299 -12.51 -28.09 21.46
CA GLN A 299 -13.55 -28.21 22.47
C GLN A 299 -14.86 -27.54 22.03
N ALA A 300 -14.79 -26.37 21.39
CA ALA A 300 -15.96 -25.70 20.83
C ALA A 300 -16.63 -26.53 19.73
N ASP A 301 -15.84 -27.14 18.84
CA ASP A 301 -16.35 -28.02 17.78
C ASP A 301 -17.02 -29.28 18.35
N ARG A 302 -16.46 -29.87 19.42
CA ARG A 302 -17.10 -30.97 20.14
C ARG A 302 -18.43 -30.56 20.73
N ASN A 303 -18.48 -29.45 21.46
CA ASN A 303 -19.73 -28.95 22.06
C ASN A 303 -20.79 -28.69 20.98
N ASN A 304 -20.43 -28.04 19.87
CA ASN A 304 -21.34 -27.79 18.75
C ASN A 304 -21.86 -29.11 18.13
N THR A 305 -20.99 -30.11 18.02
CA THR A 305 -21.37 -31.43 17.51
C THR A 305 -22.33 -32.14 18.46
N GLU A 306 -22.09 -32.07 19.78
CA GLU A 306 -22.97 -32.62 20.80
C GLU A 306 -24.35 -31.95 20.78
N ASP A 307 -24.42 -30.62 20.65
CA ASP A 307 -25.66 -29.88 20.52
C ASP A 307 -26.45 -30.28 19.26
N LEU A 308 -25.76 -30.46 18.12
CA LEU A 308 -26.37 -30.95 16.88
C LEU A 308 -26.91 -32.38 17.04
N ILE A 309 -26.15 -33.27 17.68
CA ILE A 309 -26.59 -34.65 17.96
C ILE A 309 -27.84 -34.63 18.85
N ALA A 310 -27.86 -33.84 19.92
CA ALA A 310 -29.01 -33.74 20.81
C ALA A 310 -30.25 -33.19 20.10
N ALA A 311 -30.08 -32.18 19.23
CA ALA A 311 -31.16 -31.64 18.42
C ALA A 311 -31.71 -32.68 17.42
N GLU A 312 -30.84 -33.44 16.76
CA GLU A 312 -31.22 -34.51 15.84
C GLU A 312 -31.89 -35.69 16.54
N GLU A 313 -31.44 -36.07 17.74
CA GLU A 313 -32.08 -37.12 18.56
C GLU A 313 -33.50 -36.70 18.97
N SER A 314 -33.68 -35.45 19.38
CA SER A 314 -34.99 -34.87 19.69
C SER A 314 -35.90 -34.85 18.44
N ASN A 315 -35.39 -34.38 17.30
CA ASN A 315 -36.15 -34.37 16.03
C ASN A 315 -36.56 -35.77 15.61
N THR A 316 -35.62 -36.73 15.67
CA THR A 316 -35.86 -38.14 15.33
C THR A 316 -36.93 -38.74 16.24
N THR A 317 -36.85 -38.48 17.54
CA THR A 317 -37.86 -38.92 18.52
C THR A 317 -39.23 -38.34 18.20
N ASN A 318 -39.32 -37.06 17.83
CA ASN A 318 -40.58 -36.44 17.41
C ASN A 318 -41.15 -37.09 16.14
N ILE A 319 -40.32 -37.40 15.16
CA ILE A 319 -40.72 -38.10 13.93
C ILE A 319 -41.24 -39.50 14.27
N ILE A 320 -40.52 -40.26 15.11
CA ILE A 320 -40.95 -41.59 15.54
C ILE A 320 -42.30 -41.53 16.25
N ASN A 321 -42.47 -40.61 17.20
CA ASN A 321 -43.73 -40.44 17.92
C ASN A 321 -44.89 -40.08 16.98
N ASN A 322 -44.65 -39.21 16.00
CA ASN A 322 -45.65 -38.85 14.99
C ASN A 322 -46.03 -40.06 14.12
N ASN A 323 -45.03 -40.81 13.65
CA ASN A 323 -45.23 -42.01 12.84
C ASN A 323 -45.97 -43.11 13.61
N ASN A 324 -45.65 -43.31 14.89
CA ASN A 324 -46.39 -44.24 15.76
C ASN A 324 -47.85 -43.79 15.88
N THR A 325 -48.10 -42.51 16.19
CA THR A 325 -49.47 -41.97 16.28
C THR A 325 -50.25 -42.17 14.97
N ASN A 326 -49.63 -41.92 13.82
CA ASN A 326 -50.25 -42.13 12.52
C ASN A 326 -50.51 -43.61 12.25
N THR A 327 -49.57 -44.49 12.62
CA THR A 327 -49.70 -45.94 12.49
C THR A 327 -50.84 -46.47 13.37
N ASP A 328 -50.95 -46.01 14.61
CA ASP A 328 -52.04 -46.37 15.52
C ASP A 328 -53.39 -45.92 14.99
N LYS A 329 -53.48 -44.70 14.43
CA LYS A 329 -54.71 -44.23 13.76
C LYS A 329 -55.08 -45.09 12.55
N LEU A 330 -54.10 -45.53 11.76
CA LEU A 330 -54.36 -46.40 10.60
C LEU A 330 -54.76 -47.81 11.02
N ALA A 331 -54.09 -48.38 12.03
CA ALA A 331 -54.31 -49.75 12.48
C ALA A 331 -55.59 -49.91 13.32
N TYR A 332 -55.88 -48.93 14.19
CA TYR A 332 -56.93 -49.03 15.20
C TYR A 332 -57.95 -47.89 15.17
N GLY A 333 -57.71 -46.83 14.40
CA GLY A 333 -58.62 -45.68 14.32
C GLY A 333 -59.83 -45.86 13.42
N TYR A 334 -59.94 -47.00 12.73
CA TYR A 334 -61.15 -47.33 11.97
C TYR A 334 -62.27 -47.77 12.91
N ASP A 335 -63.25 -46.89 13.13
CA ASP A 335 -64.45 -47.16 13.91
C ASP A 335 -65.56 -47.67 12.98
N SER A 336 -65.80 -48.99 12.98
CA SER A 336 -66.89 -49.61 12.22
C SER A 336 -68.26 -49.47 12.88
N SER A 337 -68.35 -48.97 14.11
CA SER A 337 -69.60 -49.00 14.90
C SER A 337 -70.76 -48.29 14.20
N ALA A 338 -70.50 -47.17 13.52
CA ALA A 338 -71.52 -46.46 12.76
C ALA A 338 -71.99 -47.25 11.52
N GLN A 339 -71.10 -48.03 10.90
CA GLN A 339 -71.44 -48.91 9.77
C GLN A 339 -72.19 -50.15 10.25
N ASP A 340 -71.74 -50.77 11.34
CA ASP A 340 -72.40 -51.90 11.98
C ASP A 340 -73.82 -51.52 12.43
N GLN A 341 -73.98 -50.34 13.06
CA GLN A 341 -75.29 -49.80 13.42
C GLN A 341 -76.20 -49.59 12.20
N LYS A 342 -75.66 -49.11 11.07
CA LYS A 342 -76.43 -48.97 9.83
C LYS A 342 -76.80 -50.32 9.23
N ASN A 343 -75.92 -51.32 9.31
CA ASN A 343 -76.20 -52.68 8.86
C ASN A 343 -77.31 -53.31 9.71
N ASP A 344 -77.29 -53.14 11.03
CA ASP A 344 -78.34 -53.60 11.93
C ASP A 344 -79.68 -52.91 11.63
N GLN A 345 -79.67 -51.58 11.42
CA GLN A 345 -80.86 -50.83 11.01
C GLN A 345 -81.43 -51.32 9.67
N LEU A 346 -80.57 -51.60 8.69
CA LEU A 346 -80.98 -52.16 7.41
C LEU A 346 -81.57 -53.56 7.58
N GLY A 347 -80.92 -54.43 8.36
CA GLY A 347 -81.41 -55.77 8.66
C GLY A 347 -82.78 -55.76 9.33
N ASN A 348 -82.98 -54.89 10.32
CA ASN A 348 -84.29 -54.71 10.96
C ASN A 348 -85.36 -54.23 9.96
N LYS A 349 -85.03 -53.26 9.09
CA LYS A 349 -85.95 -52.81 8.05
C LYS A 349 -86.29 -53.91 7.05
N LEU A 350 -85.32 -54.74 6.66
CA LEU A 350 -85.56 -55.88 5.78
C LEU A 350 -86.50 -56.89 6.45
N ASN A 351 -86.28 -57.22 7.72
CA ASN A 351 -87.18 -58.10 8.47
C ASN A 351 -88.60 -57.52 8.61
N GLU A 352 -88.74 -56.21 8.81
CA GLU A 352 -90.04 -55.52 8.81
C GLU A 352 -90.72 -55.63 7.44
N TYR A 353 -89.96 -55.43 6.35
CA TYR A 353 -90.48 -55.60 4.99
C TYR A 353 -90.91 -57.04 4.71
N ASP A 354 -90.09 -58.03 5.07
CA ASP A 354 -90.42 -59.45 4.90
C ASP A 354 -91.68 -59.83 5.70
N SER A 355 -91.83 -59.29 6.92
CA SER A 355 -93.01 -59.51 7.75
C SER A 355 -94.26 -58.88 7.13
N ALA A 356 -94.16 -57.63 6.67
CA ALA A 356 -95.25 -56.93 6.00
C ALA A 356 -95.62 -57.61 4.66
N GLU A 357 -94.65 -58.12 3.92
CA GLU A 357 -94.87 -58.89 2.70
C GLU A 357 -95.58 -60.21 3.01
N SER A 358 -95.17 -60.92 4.07
CA SER A 358 -95.86 -62.13 4.54
C SER A 358 -97.29 -61.84 4.97
N GLU A 359 -97.54 -60.75 5.71
CA GLU A 359 -98.90 -60.35 6.11
C GLU A 359 -99.78 -60.02 4.89
N ILE A 360 -99.24 -59.30 3.90
CA ILE A 360 -99.95 -59.01 2.65
C ILE A 360 -100.24 -60.32 1.90
N PHE A 361 -99.25 -61.20 1.79
CA PHE A 361 -99.39 -62.48 1.11
C PHE A 361 -100.43 -63.37 1.79
N ASP A 362 -100.39 -63.47 3.12
CA ASP A 362 -101.37 -64.21 3.92
C ASP A 362 -102.76 -63.61 3.81
N SER A 363 -102.88 -62.27 3.80
CA SER A 363 -104.15 -61.58 3.58
C SER A 363 -104.73 -61.84 2.20
N VAL A 364 -103.90 -61.75 1.14
CA VAL A 364 -104.33 -62.04 -0.24
C VAL A 364 -104.69 -63.52 -0.41
N SER A 365 -103.86 -64.42 0.10
CA SER A 365 -104.10 -65.87 0.09
C SER A 365 -105.38 -66.20 0.86
N GLY A 366 -105.59 -65.62 2.04
CA GLY A 366 -106.82 -65.73 2.83
C GLY A 366 -108.04 -65.24 2.07
N ASN A 367 -108.00 -64.03 1.50
CA ASN A 367 -109.11 -63.50 0.68
C ASN A 367 -109.44 -64.38 -0.54
N ILE A 368 -108.44 -65.04 -1.14
CA ILE A 368 -108.64 -65.99 -2.25
C ILE A 368 -109.14 -67.35 -1.75
N SER A 369 -108.70 -67.79 -0.57
CA SER A 369 -109.11 -69.06 0.04
C SER A 369 -110.54 -69.01 0.57
N ASP A 370 -110.88 -67.87 1.19
CA ASP A 370 -112.20 -67.52 1.69
C ASP A 370 -113.13 -67.03 0.56
N PHE A 371 -112.60 -66.90 -0.67
CA PHE A 371 -113.43 -66.65 -1.84
C PHE A 371 -114.31 -67.87 -2.11
N ASN A 372 -115.51 -67.82 -1.55
CA ASN A 372 -116.55 -68.79 -1.83
C ASN A 372 -117.51 -68.21 -2.88
N MET A 373 -117.68 -68.91 -4.01
CA MET A 373 -118.70 -68.57 -5.01
C MET A 373 -120.12 -68.56 -4.40
N ASP A 374 -120.33 -69.23 -3.27
CA ASP A 374 -121.59 -69.21 -2.54
C ASP A 374 -121.82 -67.93 -1.72
N ASP A 375 -120.84 -67.05 -1.52
CA ASP A 375 -121.05 -65.69 -0.96
C ASP A 375 -121.52 -64.69 -2.02
N TYR A 376 -121.43 -65.05 -3.30
CA TYR A 376 -122.19 -64.40 -4.38
C TYR A 376 -123.61 -64.97 -4.43
N LYS A 377 -124.28 -64.92 -3.27
CA LYS A 377 -125.72 -65.18 -3.16
C LYS A 377 -126.46 -63.96 -3.69
N ILE A 378 -127.30 -64.18 -4.71
CA ILE A 378 -128.35 -63.24 -5.13
C ILE A 378 -129.43 -63.23 -4.03
N GLU A 379 -129.06 -62.91 -2.80
CA GLU A 379 -129.93 -62.89 -1.61
C GLU A 379 -130.27 -61.44 -1.19
N ASP A 380 -129.68 -60.42 -1.84
CA ASP A 380 -130.15 -59.04 -1.73
C ASP A 380 -131.33 -58.76 -2.67
N SER A 381 -132.49 -59.26 -2.21
CA SER A 381 -133.88 -58.74 -2.16
C SER A 381 -134.41 -57.66 -3.12
N SER A 382 -133.63 -57.04 -4.02
CA SER A 382 -134.13 -56.08 -5.01
C SER A 382 -134.41 -56.74 -6.36
N LEU A 383 -133.52 -57.64 -6.79
CA LEU A 383 -133.63 -58.33 -8.08
C LEU A 383 -134.65 -59.47 -8.01
N LEU A 384 -134.65 -60.24 -6.91
CA LEU A 384 -135.66 -61.27 -6.65
C LEU A 384 -137.05 -60.66 -6.42
N ALA A 385 -137.15 -59.54 -5.69
CA ALA A 385 -138.43 -58.84 -5.50
C ALA A 385 -138.96 -58.25 -6.80
N GLY A 386 -138.09 -57.72 -7.67
CA GLY A 386 -138.48 -57.28 -9.01
C GLY A 386 -139.02 -58.42 -9.87
N ILE A 387 -138.38 -59.60 -9.82
CA ILE A 387 -138.84 -60.79 -10.55
C ILE A 387 -140.19 -61.28 -10.00
N VAL A 388 -140.38 -61.35 -8.68
CA VAL A 388 -141.64 -61.75 -8.05
C VAL A 388 -142.77 -60.78 -8.40
N TRP A 389 -142.52 -59.46 -8.36
CA TRP A 389 -143.52 -58.46 -8.71
C TRP A 389 -143.98 -58.57 -10.16
N VAL A 390 -143.04 -58.73 -11.10
CA VAL A 390 -143.38 -58.95 -12.52
C VAL A 390 -144.17 -60.24 -12.69
N SER A 391 -143.82 -61.31 -11.96
CA SER A 391 -144.53 -62.59 -12.00
C SER A 391 -145.99 -62.45 -11.51
N ASP A 392 -146.21 -61.80 -10.37
CA ASP A 392 -147.55 -61.56 -9.81
C ASP A 392 -148.40 -60.68 -10.71
N PHE A 393 -147.82 -59.63 -11.30
CA PHE A 393 -148.50 -58.78 -12.28
C PHE A 393 -148.97 -59.58 -13.49
N MET A 394 -148.08 -60.38 -14.08
CA MET A 394 -148.40 -61.22 -15.24
C MET A 394 -149.48 -62.26 -14.91
N GLN A 395 -149.47 -62.81 -13.70
CA GLN A 395 -150.47 -63.77 -13.25
C GLN A 395 -151.84 -63.14 -13.04
N GLN A 396 -151.92 -61.94 -12.45
CA GLN A 396 -153.17 -61.19 -12.33
C GLN A 396 -153.75 -60.83 -13.69
N LEU A 397 -152.92 -60.41 -14.64
CA LEU A 397 -153.33 -60.12 -16.01
C LEU A 397 -153.93 -61.37 -16.66
N PHE A 398 -153.27 -62.52 -16.51
CA PHE A 398 -153.73 -63.81 -17.04
C PHE A 398 -155.06 -64.27 -16.44
N VAL A 399 -155.28 -64.11 -15.13
CA VAL A 399 -156.57 -64.44 -14.48
C VAL A 399 -157.67 -63.46 -14.92
N SER A 400 -157.34 -62.17 -15.06
CA SER A 400 -158.28 -61.13 -15.48
C SER A 400 -158.76 -61.30 -16.92
N MET A 401 -158.00 -62.00 -17.77
CA MET A 401 -158.38 -62.31 -19.15
C MET A 401 -159.54 -63.32 -19.28
N GLY A 402 -159.98 -63.95 -18.18
CA GLY A 402 -161.15 -64.83 -18.16
C GLY A 402 -161.09 -65.91 -19.24
N LEU A 403 -162.18 -66.13 -19.99
CA LEU A 403 -162.25 -67.12 -21.07
C LEU A 403 -161.24 -66.87 -22.22
N PHE A 404 -160.62 -65.68 -22.31
CA PHE A 404 -159.60 -65.37 -23.32
C PHE A 404 -158.20 -65.90 -22.95
N ASN A 405 -157.99 -66.39 -21.72
CA ASN A 405 -156.71 -66.96 -21.28
C ASN A 405 -156.36 -68.29 -21.99
N LEU A 406 -157.38 -69.01 -22.46
CA LEU A 406 -157.27 -70.35 -23.06
C LEU A 406 -156.57 -70.31 -24.42
N PRO A 407 -156.97 -69.45 -25.38
CA PRO A 407 -156.21 -69.28 -26.62
C PRO A 407 -154.77 -68.77 -26.38
N VAL A 408 -154.54 -67.87 -25.42
CA VAL A 408 -153.17 -67.36 -25.12
C VAL A 408 -152.26 -68.48 -24.60
N THR A 409 -152.76 -69.32 -23.69
CA THR A 409 -151.98 -70.44 -23.13
C THR A 409 -151.57 -71.42 -24.22
N ILE A 410 -152.51 -71.79 -25.11
CA ILE A 410 -152.22 -72.70 -26.21
C ILE A 410 -151.17 -72.09 -27.14
N SER A 411 -151.30 -70.81 -27.52
CA SER A 411 -150.32 -70.13 -28.39
C SER A 411 -148.92 -70.08 -27.78
N LEU A 412 -148.80 -69.77 -26.49
CA LEU A 412 -147.51 -69.60 -25.83
C LEU A 412 -146.77 -70.94 -25.62
N VAL A 413 -147.51 -71.99 -25.27
CA VAL A 413 -146.95 -73.36 -25.19
C VAL A 413 -146.49 -73.83 -26.58
N LEU A 414 -147.25 -73.55 -27.64
CA LEU A 414 -146.86 -73.89 -29.01
C LEU A 414 -145.58 -73.18 -29.43
N ILE A 415 -145.39 -71.91 -29.06
CA ILE A 415 -144.14 -71.17 -29.32
C ILE A 415 -142.96 -71.85 -28.63
N PHE A 416 -143.06 -72.19 -27.35
CA PHE A 416 -141.97 -72.84 -26.62
C PHE A 416 -141.63 -74.23 -27.18
N VAL A 417 -142.63 -75.02 -27.56
CA VAL A 417 -142.41 -76.32 -28.19
C VAL A 417 -141.73 -76.16 -29.56
N VAL A 418 -142.13 -75.18 -30.38
CA VAL A 418 -141.49 -74.90 -31.67
C VAL A 418 -140.04 -74.43 -31.49
N ILE A 419 -139.76 -73.59 -30.48
CA ILE A 419 -138.39 -73.14 -30.16
C ILE A 419 -137.53 -74.32 -29.70
N MET A 420 -138.03 -75.20 -28.82
CA MET A 420 -137.30 -76.38 -28.35
C MET A 420 -137.04 -77.40 -29.47
N ILE A 421 -138.01 -77.63 -30.35
CA ILE A 421 -137.82 -78.47 -31.54
C ILE A 421 -136.78 -77.84 -32.47
N GLY A 422 -136.84 -76.52 -32.70
CA GLY A 422 -135.83 -75.79 -33.48
C GLY A 422 -134.43 -75.92 -32.88
N TYR A 423 -134.29 -75.77 -31.56
CA TYR A 423 -133.01 -75.88 -30.86
C TYR A 423 -132.45 -77.31 -30.90
N TYR A 424 -133.29 -78.35 -30.73
CA TYR A 424 -132.87 -79.74 -30.88
C TYR A 424 -132.39 -80.05 -32.31
N ARG A 425 -133.04 -79.46 -33.32
CA ARG A 425 -132.66 -79.62 -34.74
C ARG A 425 -131.36 -78.90 -35.13
N ILE A 426 -130.88 -77.95 -34.32
CA ILE A 426 -129.61 -77.23 -34.55
C ILE A 426 -128.44 -77.89 -33.79
N ARG A 427 -128.73 -78.73 -32.79
CA ARG A 427 -127.70 -79.41 -31.96
C ARG A 427 -127.44 -80.87 -32.36
N SER A 428 -128.25 -81.43 -33.26
CA SER A 428 -127.95 -82.62 -34.08
C SER A 428 -127.47 -82.17 -35.45
#